data_AF-A0A7D8UB80-F1
#
_entry.id   AF-A0A7D8UB80-F1
#
_cell.length_a   1.000
_cell.length_b   1.000
_cell.length_c   1.000
_cell.angle_alpha   90.00
_cell.angle_beta   90.00
_cell.angle_gamma   90.00
#
_symmetry.space_group_name_H-M   'P 1'
#
loop_
_entity.id
_entity.type
_entity.pdbx_description
1 polymer ?
#
loop_
_entity_poly.entity_id
_entity_poly.type
_entity_poly.pdbx_seq_one_letter_code
_entity_poly.pdbx_strand_id
1 'polypeptide(L)'
;MPIAVTCPKCLTRFSVSEKFAGKKGPCPKCKFEITVPELSEQVVIHAPPDVAPKDSKGQSVLKPIKRREVKIGRGLILGSVGGVVGAIGLAIAMRLTGGPPAAVIALVAVLVAPPLVRFGYAISRDSELEPFYSTELLVRVLISSAVLVATWLIYVLIAPYVFDYDRASELPLLFGGITLLVMLGFGSVAAMLTFELEFSGGLIIAGVYLTATLALALIAGVPLMSLTSS
;
A
#
# COMPACT_ATOMS: atom_id res chain seq x y z
N MET A 1 36.75 -3.03 26.84
CA MET A 1 35.38 -3.24 27.37
C MET A 1 35.38 -3.20 28.90
N PRO A 2 34.39 -2.59 29.56
CA PRO A 2 34.34 -2.54 31.02
C PRO A 2 34.09 -3.93 31.62
N ILE A 3 34.88 -4.33 32.63
CA ILE A 3 34.77 -5.62 33.34
C ILE A 3 33.72 -5.48 34.44
N ALA A 4 32.66 -6.29 34.39
CA ALA A 4 31.65 -6.34 35.44
C ALA A 4 32.15 -7.19 36.62
N VAL A 5 32.31 -6.57 37.80
CA VAL A 5 32.78 -7.21 39.02
C VAL A 5 31.68 -7.20 40.07
N THR A 6 31.49 -8.34 40.74
CA THR A 6 30.56 -8.45 41.87
C THR A 6 31.38 -8.59 43.16
N CYS A 7 31.19 -7.67 44.12
CA CYS A 7 31.89 -7.75 45.40
C CYS A 7 31.33 -8.91 46.25
N PRO A 8 32.17 -9.80 46.82
CA PRO A 8 31.71 -10.92 47.65
C PRO A 8 31.11 -10.50 48.99
N LYS A 9 31.46 -9.31 49.50
CA LYS A 9 31.00 -8.83 50.82
C LYS A 9 29.68 -8.06 50.78
N CYS A 10 29.50 -7.19 49.80
CA CYS A 10 28.32 -6.31 49.70
C CYS A 10 27.44 -6.60 48.47
N LEU A 11 27.81 -7.60 47.65
CA LEU A 11 27.11 -8.06 46.45
C LEU A 11 26.82 -6.97 45.41
N THR A 12 27.45 -5.81 45.56
CA THR A 12 27.25 -4.69 44.65
C THR A 12 28.04 -4.98 43.37
N ARG A 13 27.33 -4.87 42.24
CA ARG A 13 27.89 -5.01 40.90
C ARG A 13 28.36 -3.65 40.41
N PHE A 14 29.58 -3.58 39.90
CA PHE A 14 30.12 -2.37 39.31
C PHE A 14 31.06 -2.72 38.17
N SER A 15 31.33 -1.73 37.31
CA SER A 15 32.17 -1.94 36.14
C SER A 15 33.52 -1.23 36.30
N VAL A 16 34.61 -1.93 36.02
CA VAL A 16 35.99 -1.41 36.10
C VAL A 16 36.66 -1.46 34.75
N SER A 17 37.61 -0.55 34.50
CA SER A 17 38.39 -0.58 33.27
C SER A 17 39.33 -1.79 33.22
N GLU A 18 39.62 -2.29 32.03
CA GLU A 18 40.51 -3.44 31.79
C GLU A 18 41.91 -3.30 32.38
N LYS A 19 42.37 -2.06 32.62
CA LYS A 19 43.67 -1.77 33.25
C LYS A 19 43.81 -2.33 34.68
N PHE A 20 42.69 -2.68 35.29
CA PHE A 20 42.62 -3.27 36.63
C PHE A 20 42.38 -4.78 36.61
N ALA A 21 42.33 -5.43 35.43
CA ALA A 21 42.25 -6.89 35.34
C ALA A 21 43.39 -7.57 36.13
N GLY A 22 43.06 -8.57 36.93
CA GLY A 22 44.01 -9.30 37.78
C GLY A 22 44.58 -8.51 38.98
N LYS A 23 44.22 -7.24 39.16
CA LYS A 23 44.71 -6.40 40.27
C LYS A 23 43.74 -6.42 41.45
N LYS A 24 44.30 -6.26 42.66
CA LYS A 24 43.52 -6.05 43.88
C LYS A 24 43.18 -4.58 44.04
N GLY A 25 41.95 -4.29 44.46
CA GLY A 25 41.49 -2.94 44.72
C GLY A 25 40.30 -2.88 45.68
N PRO A 26 40.07 -1.74 46.35
CA PRO A 26 38.96 -1.59 47.27
C PRO A 26 37.63 -1.49 46.52
N CYS A 27 36.60 -2.17 47.02
CA CYS A 27 35.23 -1.98 46.53
C CYS A 27 34.76 -0.53 46.79
N PRO A 28 34.16 0.15 45.80
CA PRO A 28 33.73 1.55 45.94
C PRO A 28 32.67 1.76 47.03
N LYS A 29 31.93 0.71 47.42
CA LYS A 29 30.84 0.80 48.41
C LYS A 29 31.27 0.40 49.82
N CYS A 30 31.98 -0.71 49.98
CA CYS A 30 32.31 -1.26 51.31
C CYS A 30 33.81 -1.26 51.63
N LYS A 31 34.65 -0.73 50.72
CA LYS A 31 36.12 -0.66 50.82
C LYS A 31 36.82 -2.00 51.05
N PHE A 32 36.11 -3.11 50.97
CA PHE A 32 36.68 -4.45 51.06
C PHE A 32 37.58 -4.70 49.84
N GLU A 33 38.77 -5.25 50.08
CA GLU A 33 39.73 -5.54 49.04
C GLU A 33 39.26 -6.74 48.21
N ILE A 34 39.06 -6.53 46.91
CA ILE A 34 38.64 -7.56 45.98
C ILE A 34 39.66 -7.71 44.86
N THR A 35 39.82 -8.93 44.37
CA THR A 35 40.60 -9.20 43.16
C THR A 35 39.68 -9.06 41.95
N VAL A 36 40.04 -8.20 41.01
CA VAL A 36 39.32 -8.08 39.73
C VAL A 36 39.67 -9.29 38.87
N PRO A 37 38.68 -10.00 38.27
CA PRO A 37 38.94 -11.13 37.39
C PRO A 37 39.90 -10.78 36.25
N GLU A 38 40.67 -11.76 35.79
CA GLU A 38 41.54 -11.59 34.64
C GLU A 38 40.72 -11.44 33.35
N LEU A 39 41.30 -10.80 32.35
CA LEU A 39 40.63 -10.60 31.06
C LEU A 39 40.32 -11.94 30.36
N SER A 40 41.12 -12.98 30.64
CA SER A 40 40.99 -14.35 30.17
C SER A 40 39.78 -15.09 30.78
N GLU A 41 39.28 -14.66 31.93
CA GLU A 41 38.18 -15.30 32.66
C GLU A 41 36.80 -14.75 32.26
N GLN A 42 36.75 -13.85 31.27
CA GLN A 42 35.48 -13.40 30.71
C GLN A 42 34.77 -14.55 30.01
N VAL A 43 33.60 -14.90 30.51
CA VAL A 43 32.69 -15.86 29.87
C VAL A 43 32.13 -15.19 28.61
N VAL A 44 32.79 -15.40 27.48
CA VAL A 44 32.22 -15.08 26.17
C VAL A 44 31.09 -16.08 25.93
N ILE A 45 29.86 -15.63 26.14
CA ILE A 45 28.67 -16.43 25.79
C ILE A 45 28.62 -16.49 24.27
N HIS A 46 29.18 -17.57 23.71
CA HIS A 46 28.99 -17.87 22.30
C HIS A 46 27.52 -18.21 22.10
N ALA A 47 26.84 -17.43 21.25
CA ALA A 47 25.52 -17.82 20.77
C ALA A 47 25.64 -19.22 20.14
N PRO A 48 24.69 -20.14 20.40
CA PRO A 48 24.68 -21.44 19.75
C PRO A 48 24.82 -21.25 18.24
N PRO A 49 25.64 -22.08 17.55
CA PRO A 49 25.70 -22.03 16.10
C PRO A 49 24.28 -22.25 15.55
N ASP A 50 23.90 -21.45 14.56
CA ASP A 50 22.57 -21.51 13.94
C ASP A 50 22.47 -22.85 13.16
N VAL A 51 22.02 -23.92 13.83
CA VAL A 51 21.92 -25.30 13.31
C VAL A 51 20.73 -25.48 12.37
N ALA A 52 19.99 -24.40 12.09
CA ALA A 52 18.84 -24.44 11.21
C ALA A 52 19.27 -24.88 9.79
N PRO A 53 18.49 -25.76 9.13
CA PRO A 53 18.67 -26.09 7.73
C PRO A 53 18.81 -24.82 6.90
N LYS A 54 19.86 -24.76 6.09
CA LYS A 54 20.16 -23.60 5.23
C LYS A 54 19.68 -23.86 3.82
N ASP A 55 19.22 -22.81 3.15
CA ASP A 55 18.93 -22.84 1.72
C ASP A 55 20.23 -22.89 0.90
N SER A 56 20.10 -23.00 -0.42
CA SER A 56 21.23 -22.95 -1.36
C SER A 56 22.01 -21.63 -1.34
N LYS A 57 21.50 -20.59 -0.65
CA LYS A 57 22.12 -19.27 -0.48
C LYS A 57 22.69 -19.07 0.93
N GLY A 58 22.70 -20.11 1.76
CA GLY A 58 23.25 -20.10 3.12
C GLY A 58 22.36 -19.42 4.18
N GLN A 59 21.10 -19.12 3.86
CA GLN A 59 20.13 -18.53 4.80
C GLN A 59 19.37 -19.62 5.55
N SER A 60 19.18 -19.44 6.86
CA SER A 60 18.41 -20.40 7.68
C SER A 60 16.93 -20.39 7.27
N VAL A 61 16.45 -21.54 6.80
CA VAL A 61 15.08 -21.72 6.26
C VAL A 61 14.01 -21.59 7.35
N LEU A 62 14.36 -21.92 8.59
CA LEU A 62 13.45 -21.84 9.74
C LEU A 62 13.32 -20.44 10.33
N LYS A 63 14.04 -19.45 9.79
CA LYS A 63 13.95 -18.08 10.28
C LYS A 63 12.68 -17.43 9.73
N PRO A 64 11.88 -16.73 10.56
CA PRO A 64 10.70 -16.03 10.09
C PRO A 64 11.06 -15.09 8.92
N ILE A 65 10.24 -15.12 7.87
CA ILE A 65 10.42 -14.27 6.68
C ILE A 65 10.33 -12.81 7.15
N LYS A 66 11.47 -12.09 7.11
CA LYS A 66 11.49 -10.68 7.47
C LYS A 66 10.72 -9.88 6.43
N ARG A 67 9.80 -9.05 6.90
CA ARG A 67 9.10 -8.04 6.09
C ARG A 67 10.13 -7.19 5.34
N ARG A 68 10.07 -7.20 4.01
CA ARG A 68 10.84 -6.25 3.18
C ARG A 68 10.06 -4.96 3.07
N GLU A 69 10.60 -3.88 3.63
CA GLU A 69 10.04 -2.56 3.43
C GLU A 69 10.30 -2.09 1.99
N VAL A 70 9.23 -1.74 1.29
CA VAL A 70 9.32 -1.15 -0.05
C VAL A 70 9.88 0.26 0.10
N LYS A 71 11.10 0.50 -0.38
CA LYS A 71 11.69 1.84 -0.40
C LYS A 71 10.95 2.68 -1.44
N ILE A 72 10.13 3.62 -1.00
CA ILE A 72 9.45 4.57 -1.88
C ILE A 72 10.48 5.59 -2.37
N GLY A 73 10.81 5.53 -3.67
CA GLY A 73 11.72 6.48 -4.30
C GLY A 73 11.07 7.84 -4.52
N ARG A 74 11.86 8.93 -4.44
CA ARG A 74 11.39 10.31 -4.73
C ARG A 74 10.75 10.44 -6.12
N GLY A 75 11.28 9.74 -7.12
CA GLY A 75 10.73 9.74 -8.48
C GLY A 75 9.32 9.16 -8.58
N LEU A 76 9.00 8.13 -7.78
CA LEU A 76 7.65 7.58 -7.73
C LEU A 76 6.67 8.58 -7.12
N ILE A 77 7.07 9.26 -6.04
CA ILE A 77 6.23 10.28 -5.40
C ILE A 77 5.97 11.45 -6.36
N LEU A 78 7.02 12.01 -6.96
CA LEU A 78 6.92 13.10 -7.92
C LEU A 78 6.09 12.71 -9.15
N GLY A 79 6.26 11.49 -9.67
CA GLY A 79 5.48 10.97 -10.79
C GLY A 79 4.00 10.83 -10.46
N SER A 80 3.66 10.29 -9.29
CA SER A 80 2.26 10.15 -8.84
C SER A 80 1.60 11.52 -8.62
N VAL A 81 2.27 12.43 -7.92
CA VAL A 81 1.76 13.80 -7.67
C VAL A 81 1.62 14.56 -8.99
N GLY A 82 2.64 14.50 -9.85
CA GLY A 82 2.61 15.13 -11.17
C GLY A 82 1.52 14.56 -12.07
N GLY A 83 1.26 13.25 -12.02
CA GLY A 83 0.18 12.60 -12.75
C GLY A 83 -1.21 13.09 -12.31
N VAL A 84 -1.45 13.18 -11.01
CA VAL A 84 -2.73 13.70 -10.47
C VAL A 84 -2.93 15.17 -10.84
N VAL A 85 -1.93 16.02 -10.60
CA VAL A 85 -1.98 17.45 -10.95
C VAL A 85 -2.15 17.64 -12.45
N GLY A 86 -1.44 16.85 -13.26
CA GLY A 86 -1.55 16.86 -14.72
C GLY A 86 -2.94 16.47 -15.22
N ALA A 87 -3.55 15.41 -14.66
CA ALA A 87 -4.90 14.99 -15.01
C ALA A 87 -5.95 16.07 -14.67
N ILE A 88 -5.84 16.69 -13.50
CA ILE A 88 -6.73 17.79 -13.09
C ILE A 88 -6.52 19.01 -14.00
N GLY A 89 -5.26 19.39 -14.26
CA GLY A 89 -4.93 20.51 -15.14
C GLY A 89 -5.47 20.31 -16.56
N LEU A 90 -5.35 19.09 -17.10
CA LEU A 90 -5.91 18.73 -18.40
C LEU A 90 -7.44 18.81 -18.41
N ALA A 91 -8.12 18.33 -17.36
CA ALA A 91 -9.56 18.41 -17.24
C ALA A 91 -10.05 19.87 -17.21
N ILE A 92 -9.37 20.75 -16.46
CA ILE A 92 -9.67 22.19 -16.43
C ILE A 92 -9.44 22.82 -17.80
N ALA A 93 -8.31 22.54 -18.45
CA ALA A 93 -8.00 23.07 -19.77
C ALA A 93 -9.07 22.69 -20.80
N MET A 94 -9.47 21.41 -20.83
CA MET A 94 -10.54 20.92 -21.71
C MET A 94 -11.88 21.62 -21.46
N ARG A 95 -12.22 21.89 -20.20
CA ARG A 95 -13.43 22.64 -19.85
C ARG A 95 -13.39 24.07 -20.39
N LEU A 96 -12.25 24.75 -20.28
CA LEU A 96 -12.09 26.12 -20.79
C LEU A 96 -12.15 26.20 -22.33
N THR A 97 -11.85 25.10 -23.04
CA THR A 97 -11.90 25.03 -24.51
C THR A 97 -13.22 24.50 -25.08
N GLY A 98 -14.27 24.37 -24.25
CA GLY A 98 -15.60 23.93 -24.69
C GLY A 98 -15.94 22.45 -24.45
N GLY A 99 -15.11 21.74 -23.68
CA GLY A 99 -15.35 20.36 -23.25
C GLY A 99 -14.53 19.31 -24.04
N PRO A 100 -14.29 18.13 -23.45
CA PRO A 100 -13.52 17.08 -24.10
C PRO A 100 -14.35 16.32 -25.15
N PRO A 101 -13.76 15.94 -26.29
CA PRO A 101 -14.43 15.06 -27.24
C PRO A 101 -14.58 13.64 -26.67
N ALA A 102 -15.59 12.89 -27.13
CA ALA A 102 -15.92 11.55 -26.61
C ALA A 102 -14.73 10.57 -26.61
N ALA A 103 -13.87 10.64 -27.63
CA ALA A 103 -12.66 9.82 -27.72
C ALA A 103 -11.66 10.10 -26.58
N VAL A 104 -11.53 11.37 -26.16
CA VAL A 104 -10.66 11.74 -25.03
C VAL A 104 -11.25 11.25 -23.71
N ILE A 105 -12.58 11.34 -23.53
CA ILE A 105 -13.25 10.82 -22.34
C ILE A 105 -13.02 9.30 -22.20
N ALA A 106 -13.24 8.55 -23.29
CA ALA A 106 -13.01 7.11 -23.31
C ALA A 106 -11.53 6.76 -23.04
N LEU A 107 -10.60 7.49 -23.67
CA LEU A 107 -9.17 7.30 -23.47
C LEU A 107 -8.76 7.55 -22.00
N VAL A 108 -9.25 8.62 -21.38
CA VAL A 108 -8.96 8.94 -19.98
C VAL A 108 -9.52 7.86 -19.05
N ALA A 109 -10.74 7.38 -19.27
CA ALA A 109 -11.32 6.30 -18.47
C ALA A 109 -10.45 5.03 -18.50
N VAL A 110 -9.89 4.69 -19.68
CA VAL A 110 -8.98 3.56 -19.85
C VAL A 110 -7.62 3.80 -19.18
N LEU A 111 -6.99 4.96 -19.42
CA LEU A 111 -5.63 5.24 -18.95
C LEU A 111 -5.55 5.43 -17.44
N VAL A 112 -6.61 5.95 -16.81
CA VAL A 112 -6.66 6.19 -15.37
C VAL A 112 -6.97 4.91 -14.58
N ALA A 113 -7.55 3.88 -15.20
CA ALA A 113 -7.90 2.65 -14.50
C ALA A 113 -6.70 1.91 -13.87
N PRO A 114 -5.60 1.56 -14.58
CA PRO A 114 -4.47 0.84 -14.00
C PRO A 114 -3.82 1.50 -12.77
N PRO A 115 -3.49 2.81 -12.78
CA PRO A 115 -2.87 3.44 -11.60
C PRO A 115 -3.84 3.48 -10.41
N LEU A 116 -5.14 3.71 -10.64
CA LEU A 116 -6.13 3.73 -9.56
C LEU A 116 -6.41 2.35 -8.99
N VAL A 117 -6.50 1.32 -9.81
CA VAL A 117 -6.65 -0.08 -9.34
C VAL A 117 -5.45 -0.49 -8.51
N ARG A 118 -4.24 -0.18 -8.98
CA ARG A 118 -3.01 -0.45 -8.24
C ARG A 118 -2.98 0.28 -6.90
N PHE A 119 -3.42 1.54 -6.87
CA PHE A 119 -3.53 2.33 -5.64
C PHE A 119 -4.58 1.77 -4.68
N GLY A 120 -5.76 1.41 -5.18
CA GLY A 120 -6.83 0.80 -4.41
C GLY A 120 -6.37 -0.52 -3.77
N TYR A 121 -5.72 -1.40 -4.54
CA TYR A 121 -5.14 -2.63 -4.03
C TYR A 121 -4.09 -2.38 -2.94
N ALA A 122 -3.24 -1.37 -3.11
CA ALA A 122 -2.23 -1.04 -2.10
C ALA A 122 -2.83 -0.61 -0.75
N ILE A 123 -4.06 -0.06 -0.75
CA ILE A 123 -4.79 0.34 0.45
C ILE A 123 -5.59 -0.82 1.04
N SER A 124 -6.26 -1.62 0.19
CA SER A 124 -7.20 -2.64 0.63
C SER A 124 -6.56 -4.00 0.96
N ARG A 125 -5.33 -4.22 0.52
CA ARG A 125 -4.59 -5.44 0.78
C ARG A 125 -4.32 -5.63 2.28
N ASP A 126 -4.57 -6.85 2.76
CA ASP A 126 -4.16 -7.27 4.09
C ASP A 126 -2.62 -7.26 4.23
N SER A 127 -2.14 -6.59 5.28
CA SER A 127 -0.71 -6.52 5.59
C SER A 127 -0.11 -7.84 6.03
N GLU A 128 -0.92 -8.77 6.54
CA GLU A 128 -0.49 -10.09 7.02
C GLU A 128 -0.26 -11.07 5.86
N LEU A 129 -0.93 -10.87 4.72
CA LEU A 129 -0.76 -11.70 3.52
C LEU A 129 0.44 -11.23 2.68
N GLU A 130 1.03 -12.16 1.93
CA GLU A 130 2.09 -11.81 0.97
C GLU A 130 1.50 -11.04 -0.22
N PRO A 131 2.07 -9.88 -0.62
CA PRO A 131 1.54 -9.14 -1.76
C PRO A 131 1.88 -9.83 -3.08
N PHE A 132 1.03 -9.62 -4.08
CA PHE A 132 1.38 -9.96 -5.46
C PHE A 132 2.53 -9.06 -5.93
N TYR A 133 3.49 -9.63 -6.66
CA TYR A 133 4.64 -8.91 -7.20
C TYR A 133 4.72 -8.96 -8.73
N SER A 134 5.41 -7.98 -9.30
CA SER A 134 5.87 -7.98 -10.70
C SER A 134 4.74 -8.27 -11.71
N THR A 135 4.91 -9.32 -12.54
CA THR A 135 4.00 -9.72 -13.61
C THR A 135 2.64 -10.15 -13.10
N GLU A 136 2.56 -10.89 -11.99
CA GLU A 136 1.28 -11.34 -11.46
C GLU A 136 0.42 -10.15 -11.03
N LEU A 137 0.99 -9.21 -10.29
CA LEU A 137 0.31 -7.98 -9.92
C LEU A 137 -0.12 -7.19 -11.16
N LEU A 138 0.74 -7.09 -12.18
CA LEU A 138 0.42 -6.36 -13.40
C LEU A 138 -0.77 -6.98 -14.14
N VAL A 139 -0.80 -8.31 -14.30
CA VAL A 139 -1.89 -9.02 -14.98
C VAL A 139 -3.21 -8.82 -14.22
N ARG A 140 -3.21 -9.00 -12.89
CA ARG A 140 -4.40 -8.80 -12.06
C ARG A 140 -4.91 -7.35 -12.10
N VAL A 141 -3.99 -6.38 -12.06
CA VAL A 141 -4.33 -4.95 -12.25
C VAL A 141 -4.95 -4.70 -13.61
N LEU A 142 -4.40 -5.25 -14.70
CA LEU A 142 -4.94 -5.05 -16.04
C LEU A 142 -6.31 -5.71 -16.22
N ILE A 143 -6.52 -6.91 -15.68
CA ILE A 143 -7.82 -7.59 -15.71
C ILE A 143 -8.86 -6.76 -14.98
N SER A 144 -8.59 -6.37 -13.73
CA SER A 144 -9.53 -5.56 -12.94
C SER A 144 -9.79 -4.19 -13.58
N SER A 145 -8.76 -3.56 -14.17
CA SER A 145 -8.91 -2.31 -14.92
C SER A 145 -9.82 -2.47 -16.13
N ALA A 146 -9.64 -3.53 -16.92
CA ALA A 146 -10.48 -3.81 -18.08
C ALA A 146 -11.94 -4.02 -17.68
N VAL A 147 -12.21 -4.73 -16.58
CA VAL A 147 -13.58 -4.92 -16.08
C VAL A 147 -14.19 -3.60 -15.62
N LEU A 148 -13.45 -2.78 -14.87
CA LEU A 148 -13.93 -1.45 -14.42
C LEU A 148 -14.14 -0.47 -15.58
N VAL A 149 -13.34 -0.55 -16.64
CA VAL A 149 -13.61 0.19 -17.87
C VAL A 149 -14.87 -0.34 -18.55
N ALA A 150 -15.04 -1.67 -18.61
CA ALA A 150 -16.22 -2.29 -19.21
C ALA A 150 -17.52 -1.95 -18.46
N THR A 151 -17.49 -1.69 -17.14
CA THR A 151 -18.69 -1.24 -16.43
C THR A 151 -19.19 0.12 -16.92
N TRP A 152 -18.36 0.96 -17.53
CA TRP A 152 -18.82 2.20 -18.19
C TRP A 152 -19.71 1.94 -19.41
N LEU A 153 -19.60 0.77 -20.05
CA LEU A 153 -20.54 0.38 -21.11
C LEU A 153 -21.95 0.16 -20.55
N ILE A 154 -22.06 -0.27 -19.28
CA ILE A 154 -23.35 -0.35 -18.58
C ILE A 154 -23.97 1.05 -18.48
N TYR A 155 -23.16 2.06 -18.15
CA TYR A 155 -23.63 3.44 -18.02
C TYR A 155 -23.97 4.10 -19.35
N VAL A 156 -23.10 3.96 -20.35
CA VAL A 156 -23.21 4.71 -21.61
C VAL A 156 -24.18 4.06 -22.60
N LEU A 157 -24.29 2.72 -22.58
CA LEU A 157 -25.10 1.98 -23.56
C LEU A 157 -26.33 1.34 -22.93
N ILE A 158 -26.17 0.64 -21.81
CA ILE A 158 -27.25 -0.17 -21.23
C ILE A 158 -28.27 0.71 -20.52
N ALA A 159 -27.84 1.66 -19.69
CA ALA A 159 -28.76 2.48 -18.90
C ALA A 159 -29.72 3.34 -19.76
N PRO A 160 -29.26 4.08 -20.79
CA PRO A 160 -30.16 4.85 -21.64
C PRO A 160 -31.15 3.93 -22.38
N TYR A 161 -30.67 2.78 -22.87
CA TYR A 161 -31.52 1.80 -23.54
C TYR A 161 -32.60 1.21 -22.62
N VAL A 162 -32.25 0.85 -21.39
CA VAL A 162 -33.20 0.24 -20.43
C VAL A 162 -34.25 1.25 -19.95
N PHE A 163 -33.88 2.53 -19.83
CA PHE A 163 -34.75 3.58 -19.33
C PHE A 163 -35.37 4.45 -20.44
N ASP A 164 -35.19 4.08 -21.71
CA ASP A 164 -35.75 4.74 -22.90
C ASP A 164 -35.32 6.21 -23.08
N TYR A 165 -34.01 6.47 -22.90
CA TYR A 165 -33.35 7.76 -23.14
C TYR A 165 -32.39 7.68 -24.33
N ASP A 166 -32.25 8.78 -25.07
CA ASP A 166 -31.32 8.86 -26.21
C ASP A 166 -29.85 8.89 -25.77
N ARG A 167 -29.57 9.48 -24.60
CA ARG A 167 -28.21 9.66 -24.07
C ARG A 167 -28.14 9.49 -22.56
N ALA A 168 -26.99 9.02 -22.08
CA ALA A 168 -26.71 8.91 -20.65
C ALA A 168 -26.83 10.26 -19.90
N SER A 169 -26.50 11.37 -20.55
CA SER A 169 -26.63 12.72 -19.99
C SER A 169 -28.07 13.12 -19.62
N GLU A 170 -29.06 12.47 -20.22
CA GLU A 170 -30.49 12.77 -20.00
C GLU A 170 -31.05 11.97 -18.82
N LEU A 171 -30.33 10.96 -18.33
CA LEU A 171 -30.77 10.15 -17.20
C LEU A 171 -31.03 11.02 -15.97
N PRO A 172 -32.23 10.96 -15.37
CA PRO A 172 -32.52 11.57 -14.09
C PRO A 172 -31.53 11.09 -13.02
N LEU A 173 -31.22 11.97 -12.07
CA LEU A 173 -30.31 11.70 -10.96
C LEU A 173 -30.58 10.36 -10.26
N LEU A 174 -31.85 9.97 -10.07
CA LEU A 174 -32.22 8.71 -9.45
C LEU A 174 -31.74 7.50 -10.26
N PHE A 175 -32.03 7.46 -11.56
CA PHE A 175 -31.64 6.35 -12.42
C PHE A 175 -30.12 6.33 -12.64
N GLY A 176 -29.51 7.50 -12.86
CA GLY A 176 -28.05 7.63 -12.93
C GLY A 176 -27.37 7.12 -11.65
N GLY A 177 -27.90 7.47 -10.47
CA GLY A 177 -27.41 6.99 -9.18
C GLY A 177 -27.54 5.47 -9.02
N ILE A 178 -28.68 4.88 -9.40
CA ILE A 178 -28.87 3.42 -9.39
C ILE A 178 -27.86 2.74 -10.31
N THR A 179 -27.64 3.25 -11.52
CA THR A 179 -26.64 2.69 -12.44
C THR A 179 -25.23 2.75 -11.85
N LEU A 180 -24.85 3.85 -11.20
CA LEU A 180 -23.56 3.95 -10.52
C LEU A 180 -23.40 2.94 -9.38
N LEU A 181 -24.47 2.67 -8.62
CA LEU A 181 -24.47 1.62 -7.58
C LEU A 181 -24.30 0.22 -8.19
N VAL A 182 -24.96 -0.05 -9.32
CA VAL A 182 -24.80 -1.30 -10.06
C VAL A 182 -23.36 -1.46 -10.54
N MET A 183 -22.77 -0.42 -11.14
CA MET A 183 -21.37 -0.41 -11.56
C MET A 183 -20.41 -0.64 -10.38
N LEU A 184 -20.69 0.00 -9.25
CA LEU A 184 -19.92 -0.18 -8.02
C LEU A 184 -20.00 -1.63 -7.53
N GLY A 185 -21.19 -2.24 -7.52
CA GLY A 185 -21.38 -3.63 -7.12
C GLY A 185 -20.62 -4.61 -8.02
N PHE A 186 -20.80 -4.53 -9.33
CA PHE A 186 -20.07 -5.37 -10.30
C PHE A 186 -18.55 -5.17 -10.23
N GLY A 187 -18.10 -3.92 -10.15
CA GLY A 187 -16.69 -3.60 -9.98
C GLY A 187 -16.10 -4.17 -8.69
N SER A 188 -16.87 -4.13 -7.59
CA SER A 188 -16.44 -4.64 -6.28
C SER A 188 -16.26 -6.14 -6.31
N VAL A 189 -17.22 -6.89 -6.87
CA VAL A 189 -17.14 -8.34 -7.02
C VAL A 189 -15.99 -8.73 -7.94
N ALA A 190 -15.81 -8.03 -9.07
CA ALA A 190 -14.70 -8.30 -9.98
C ALA A 190 -13.34 -8.09 -9.31
N ALA A 191 -13.17 -6.99 -8.56
CA ALA A 191 -11.94 -6.72 -7.82
C ALA A 191 -11.71 -7.74 -6.68
N MET A 192 -12.78 -8.11 -5.96
CA MET A 192 -12.76 -9.15 -4.92
C MET A 192 -12.21 -10.47 -5.49
N LEU A 193 -12.76 -10.93 -6.62
CA LEU A 193 -12.33 -12.17 -7.27
C LEU A 193 -10.93 -12.07 -7.87
N THR A 194 -10.55 -10.91 -8.42
CA THR A 194 -9.25 -10.73 -9.08
C THR A 194 -8.09 -10.63 -8.09
N PHE A 195 -8.31 -10.04 -6.92
CA PHE A 195 -7.27 -9.81 -5.92
C PHE A 195 -7.40 -10.66 -4.66
N GLU A 196 -8.39 -11.56 -4.62
CA GLU A 196 -8.66 -12.45 -3.47
C GLU A 196 -8.87 -11.64 -2.18
N LEU A 197 -9.54 -10.51 -2.32
CA LEU A 197 -9.86 -9.60 -1.20
C LEU A 197 -11.20 -9.96 -0.60
N GLU A 198 -11.47 -9.43 0.59
CA GLU A 198 -12.84 -9.31 1.08
C GLU A 198 -13.65 -8.33 0.20
N PHE A 199 -14.98 -8.41 0.29
CA PHE A 199 -15.87 -7.50 -0.45
C PHE A 199 -15.58 -6.02 -0.16
N SER A 200 -15.24 -5.69 1.08
CA SER A 200 -14.81 -4.34 1.51
C SER A 200 -13.59 -3.85 0.72
N GLY A 201 -12.60 -4.73 0.48
CA GLY A 201 -11.41 -4.40 -0.29
C GLY A 201 -11.71 -4.22 -1.78
N GLY A 202 -12.61 -5.05 -2.33
CA GLY A 202 -13.13 -4.86 -3.68
C GLY A 202 -13.88 -3.52 -3.84
N LEU A 203 -14.68 -3.15 -2.84
CA LEU A 203 -15.42 -1.89 -2.79
C LEU A 203 -14.50 -0.67 -2.80
N ILE A 204 -13.37 -0.72 -2.08
CA ILE A 204 -12.37 0.36 -2.11
C ILE A 204 -11.80 0.53 -3.52
N ILE A 205 -11.44 -0.56 -4.21
CA ILE A 205 -10.87 -0.49 -5.56
C ILE A 205 -11.87 0.10 -6.56
N ALA A 206 -13.09 -0.44 -6.59
CA ALA A 206 -14.14 0.04 -7.48
C ALA A 206 -14.55 1.49 -7.15
N GLY A 207 -14.65 1.82 -5.85
CA GLY A 207 -15.01 3.14 -5.36
C GLY A 207 -13.96 4.21 -5.70
N VAL A 208 -12.68 3.93 -5.52
CA VAL A 208 -11.59 4.85 -5.90
C VAL A 208 -11.63 5.14 -7.40
N TYR A 209 -11.81 4.12 -8.23
CA TYR A 209 -11.91 4.30 -9.67
C TYR A 209 -13.11 5.15 -10.08
N LEU A 210 -14.31 4.81 -9.60
CA LEU A 210 -15.53 5.53 -9.94
C LEU A 210 -15.51 6.97 -9.42
N THR A 211 -15.10 7.20 -8.17
CA THR A 211 -15.06 8.55 -7.61
C THR A 211 -14.06 9.46 -8.32
N ALA A 212 -12.86 8.94 -8.64
CA ALA A 212 -11.85 9.72 -9.36
C ALA A 212 -12.27 10.04 -10.80
N THR A 213 -12.85 9.07 -11.52
CA THR A 213 -13.32 9.29 -12.90
C THR A 213 -14.53 10.24 -12.94
N LEU A 214 -15.47 10.11 -12.01
CA LEU A 214 -16.58 11.06 -11.83
C LEU A 214 -16.06 12.47 -11.50
N ALA A 215 -15.09 12.59 -10.59
CA ALA A 215 -14.49 13.87 -10.24
C ALA A 215 -13.81 14.53 -11.46
N LEU A 216 -13.04 13.78 -12.25
CA LEU A 216 -12.42 14.28 -13.48
C LEU A 216 -13.48 14.71 -14.51
N ALA A 217 -14.55 13.94 -14.68
CA ALA A 217 -15.65 14.28 -15.57
C ALA A 217 -16.37 15.57 -15.13
N LEU A 218 -16.64 15.74 -13.83
CA LEU A 218 -17.22 16.96 -13.26
C LEU A 218 -16.30 18.18 -13.44
N ILE A 219 -14.99 18.01 -13.21
CA ILE A 219 -14.00 19.07 -13.42
C ILE A 219 -13.96 19.45 -14.89
N ALA A 220 -14.01 18.49 -15.81
CA ALA A 220 -14.02 18.69 -17.25
C ALA A 220 -15.36 19.23 -17.81
N GLY A 221 -16.42 19.28 -17.00
CA GLY A 221 -17.74 19.76 -17.41
C GLY A 221 -18.52 18.77 -18.27
N VAL A 222 -18.23 17.47 -18.15
CA VAL A 222 -18.95 16.41 -18.89
C VAL A 222 -20.33 16.20 -18.25
N PRO A 223 -21.44 16.34 -19.00
CA PRO A 223 -22.77 16.08 -18.48
C PRO A 223 -22.98 14.57 -18.36
N LEU A 224 -22.92 14.06 -17.13
CA LEU A 224 -23.12 12.63 -16.86
C LEU A 224 -24.60 12.31 -16.62
N MET A 225 -25.32 13.16 -15.90
CA MET A 225 -26.74 12.96 -15.54
C MET A 225 -27.47 14.30 -15.46
N SER A 226 -28.79 14.26 -15.59
CA SER A 226 -29.66 15.42 -15.50
C SER A 226 -30.04 15.73 -14.05
N LEU A 227 -29.89 17.00 -13.66
CA LEU A 227 -30.34 17.53 -12.36
C LEU A 227 -31.82 17.95 -12.36
N THR A 228 -32.45 17.98 -13.54
CA THR A 228 -33.86 18.35 -13.70
C THR A 228 -34.67 17.10 -13.98
N SER A 229 -35.59 16.75 -13.07
CA SER A 229 -36.66 15.79 -13.36
C SER A 229 -37.70 16.49 -14.24
N SER A 230 -37.64 16.24 -15.55
CA SER A 230 -38.76 16.56 -16.45
C SER A 230 -39.80 15.45 -16.40
#